data_AF-A0A257YDN4-F1
#
_entry.id   AF-A0A257YDN4-F1
#
_cell.length_a   1.000
_cell.length_b   1.000
_cell.length_c   1.000
_cell.angle_alpha   90.00
_cell.angle_beta   90.00
_cell.angle_gamma   90.00
#
_symmetry.space_group_name_H-M   'P 1'
#
loop_
_entity.id
_entity.type
_entity.pdbx_description
1 polymer ?
#
loop_
_entity_poly.entity_id
_entity_poly.type
_entity_poly.pdbx_seq_one_letter_code
_entity_poly.pdbx_strand_id
1 'polypeptide(L)' 'MVPEFNNILAWVEQLGEVDVTGIEPMTAVIPNSLRLRDDEVDADPLTGGGKRDAVLANAPAAEHGFFGVPKVIE' A
#
# COMPACT_ATOMS: atom_id res chain seq x y z
N MET A 1 13.62 6.30 20.38
CA MET A 1 13.22 5.47 19.22
C MET A 1 13.97 4.14 19.17
N VAL A 2 15.31 4.13 19.15
CA VAL A 2 16.08 2.86 19.14
C VAL A 2 15.73 1.93 20.31
N PRO A 3 15.60 2.40 21.56
CA PRO A 3 15.22 1.52 22.68
C PRO A 3 13.83 0.89 22.50
N GLU A 4 12.85 1.67 22.03
CA GLU A 4 11.48 1.20 21.85
C GLU A 4 11.38 0.20 20.70
N PHE A 5 12.10 0.42 19.60
CA PHE A 5 12.20 -0.56 18.52
C PHE A 5 12.83 -1.87 18.99
N ASN A 6 13.90 -1.80 19.77
CA ASN A 6 14.55 -3.01 20.30
C ASN A 6 13.60 -3.80 21.23
N ASN A 7 12.77 -3.12 22.01
CA ASN A 7 11.77 -3.77 22.85
C ASN A 7 10.71 -4.52 22.02
N ILE A 8 10.25 -3.93 20.91
CA ILE A 8 9.30 -4.58 20.00
C ILE A 8 9.93 -5.82 19.36
N LEU A 9 11.18 -5.71 18.89
CA LEU A 9 11.89 -6.84 18.29
C LEU A 9 12.07 -7.99 19.28
N ALA A 10 12.49 -7.70 20.52
CA ALA A 10 12.62 -8.72 21.56
C ALA A 10 11.30 -9.40 21.91
N TRP A 11 10.16 -8.69 21.83
CA TRP A 11 8.84 -9.28 22.02
C TRP A 11 8.45 -10.20 20.86
N VAL A 12 8.74 -9.81 19.60
CA VAL A 12 8.46 -10.64 18.41
C VAL A 12 9.25 -11.94 18.41
N GLU A 13 10.46 -11.96 18.97
CA GLU A 13 11.30 -13.17 19.07
C GLU A 13 10.62 -14.34 19.80
N GLN A 14 9.65 -14.06 20.69
CA GLN A 14 8.87 -15.09 21.39
C GLN A 14 8.10 -16.00 20.43
N LEU A 15 7.75 -15.52 19.23
CA LEU A 15 7.06 -16.33 18.21
C LEU A 15 7.95 -17.47 17.68
N GLY A 16 9.27 -17.39 17.83
CA GLY A 16 10.21 -18.43 17.43
C GLY A 16 10.13 -19.71 18.27
N GLU A 17 9.39 -19.70 19.38
CA GLU A 17 9.17 -20.88 20.23
C GLU A 17 8.18 -21.89 19.62
N VAL A 18 7.42 -21.49 18.60
CA VAL A 18 6.40 -22.33 17.96
C VAL A 18 6.98 -23.02 16.73
N ASP A 19 6.93 -24.36 16.68
CA ASP A 19 7.31 -25.13 15.50
C ASP A 19 6.24 -25.00 14.40
N VAL A 20 6.65 -24.46 13.25
CA VAL A 20 5.81 -24.26 12.06
C VAL A 20 6.31 -25.11 10.88
N THR A 21 7.11 -26.14 11.15
CA THR A 21 7.63 -27.04 10.10
C THR A 21 6.49 -27.66 9.29
N GLY A 22 6.48 -27.42 7.98
CA GLY A 22 5.47 -27.93 7.07
C GLY A 22 4.11 -27.22 7.12
N ILE A 23 4.01 -26.10 7.84
CA ILE A 23 2.80 -25.27 7.87
C ILE A 23 2.90 -24.20 6.78
N GLU A 24 1.94 -24.22 5.86
CA GLU A 24 1.82 -23.20 4.82
C GLU A 24 1.41 -21.84 5.43
N PRO A 25 2.05 -20.73 5.05
CA PRO A 25 1.69 -19.40 5.52
C PRO A 25 0.26 -19.01 5.10
N MET A 26 -0.49 -18.41 6.03
CA MET A 26 -1.82 -17.88 5.72
C MET A 26 -1.72 -16.52 5.01
N THR A 27 -2.16 -16.46 3.76
CA THR A 27 -2.14 -15.22 2.94
C THR A 27 -3.43 -14.41 3.01
N ALA A 28 -4.56 -15.08 3.26
CA ALA A 28 -5.87 -14.48 3.51
C ALA A 28 -6.71 -15.41 4.38
N VAL A 29 -7.64 -14.84 5.15
CA VAL A 29 -8.55 -15.61 6.03
C VAL A 29 -9.68 -16.31 5.27
N ILE A 30 -9.86 -16.00 3.98
CA ILE A 30 -10.82 -16.63 3.08
C ILE A 30 -10.11 -17.01 1.77
N PRO A 31 -10.54 -18.10 1.11
CA PRO A 31 -10.03 -18.46 -0.21
C PRO A 31 -10.29 -17.33 -1.21
N ASN A 32 -9.24 -16.91 -1.92
CA ASN A 32 -9.32 -15.87 -2.93
C ASN A 32 -8.88 -16.42 -4.29
N SER A 33 -9.53 -15.95 -5.34
CA SER A 33 -9.01 -16.00 -6.70
C SER A 33 -8.49 -14.61 -7.10
N LEU A 34 -7.57 -14.54 -8.07
CA LEU A 34 -7.15 -13.26 -8.62
C LEU A 34 -8.36 -12.54 -9.23
N ARG A 35 -8.59 -11.28 -8.83
CA ARG A 35 -9.60 -10.44 -9.45
C ARG A 35 -9.04 -9.91 -10.76
N LEU A 36 -9.69 -10.27 -11.86
CA LEU A 36 -9.43 -9.69 -13.17
C LEU A 36 -10.24 -8.40 -13.33
N ARG A 37 -9.73 -7.50 -14.17
CA ARG A 37 -10.42 -6.30 -14.62
C ARG A 37 -10.47 -6.35 -16.14
N ASP A 38 -11.61 -5.99 -16.71
CA ASP A 38 -11.78 -5.91 -18.16
C ASP A 38 -10.82 -4.86 -18.75
N ASP A 39 -10.30 -5.13 -19.95
CA ASP A 39 -9.41 -4.22 -20.67
C ASP A 39 -10.21 -3.14 -21.42
N GLU A 40 -10.99 -2.39 -20.64
CA GLU A 40 -11.83 -1.31 -21.13
C GLU A 40 -11.46 0.00 -20.42
N VAL A 41 -11.70 1.13 -21.10
CA VAL A 41 -11.55 2.46 -20.52
C VAL A 41 -12.58 2.61 -19.40
N ASP A 42 -12.14 3.06 -18.23
CA ASP A 42 -12.99 3.26 -17.06
C ASP A 42 -13.75 2.01 -16.59
N ALA A 43 -13.17 0.81 -16.79
CA ALA A 43 -13.75 -0.48 -16.36
C ALA A 43 -14.17 -0.52 -14.88
N ASP A 44 -13.55 0.31 -14.03
CA ASP A 44 -14.07 0.65 -12.70
C ASP A 44 -14.39 2.16 -12.65
N PRO A 45 -15.67 2.55 -12.43
CA PRO A 45 -16.09 3.95 -12.39
C PRO A 45 -15.43 4.74 -11.25
N LEU A 46 -14.93 4.08 -10.20
CA LEU A 46 -14.18 4.71 -9.12
C LEU A 46 -12.77 5.09 -9.56
N THR A 47 -12.13 4.28 -10.39
CA THR A 47 -10.77 4.53 -10.91
C THR A 47 -10.75 5.19 -12.28
N GLY A 48 -11.92 5.51 -12.83
CA GLY A 48 -12.03 6.16 -14.13
C GLY A 48 -11.35 7.54 -14.19
N GLY A 49 -10.83 7.87 -15.36
CA GLY A 49 -10.08 9.10 -15.64
C GLY A 49 -10.93 10.37 -15.67
N GLY A 50 -10.36 11.46 -16.20
CA GLY A 50 -11.11 12.72 -16.45
C GLY A 50 -11.45 13.56 -15.20
N LYS A 51 -10.95 13.18 -14.02
CA LYS A 51 -11.27 13.81 -12.73
C LYS A 51 -10.11 14.64 -12.14
N ARG A 52 -9.35 15.35 -12.99
CA ARG A 52 -8.11 16.06 -12.58
C ARG A 52 -8.30 16.92 -11.34
N ASP A 53 -9.34 17.73 -11.32
CA ASP A 53 -9.57 18.68 -10.22
C ASP A 53 -9.90 17.96 -8.89
N ALA A 54 -10.61 16.82 -8.96
CA ALA A 54 -10.86 15.98 -7.79
C ALA A 54 -9.60 15.24 -7.32
N VAL A 55 -8.75 14.78 -8.24
CA VAL A 55 -7.48 14.10 -7.94
C VAL A 55 -6.49 15.06 -7.25
N LEU A 56 -6.46 16.34 -7.66
CA LEU A 56 -5.56 17.34 -7.09
C LEU A 56 -6.12 18.03 -5.83
N ALA A 57 -7.34 17.71 -5.40
CA ALA A 57 -8.00 18.41 -4.29
C ALA A 57 -7.22 18.34 -2.97
N ASN A 58 -6.42 17.29 -2.75
CA ASN A 58 -5.58 17.12 -1.57
C ASN A 58 -4.09 17.39 -1.83
N ALA A 59 -3.73 17.85 -3.03
CA ALA A 59 -2.33 18.12 -3.35
C ALA A 59 -1.83 19.30 -2.48
N PRO A 60 -0.73 19.13 -1.71
CA PRO A 60 -0.19 20.22 -0.90
C PRO A 60 0.24 21.43 -1.74
N ALA A 61 0.72 21.17 -2.96
CA ALA A 61 0.99 22.18 -3.98
C ALA A 61 0.53 21.61 -5.34
N ALA A 62 -0.49 22.23 -5.93
CA ALA A 62 -0.94 21.90 -7.28
C ALA A 62 -0.52 23.02 -8.24
N GLU A 63 0.11 22.66 -9.36
CA GLU A 63 0.60 23.62 -10.35
C GLU A 63 0.19 23.18 -11.74
N HIS A 64 -0.61 23.98 -12.45
CA HIS A 64 -1.01 23.75 -13.84
C HIS A 64 -1.56 22.34 -14.16
N GLY A 65 -2.18 21.68 -13.18
CA GLY A 65 -2.68 20.30 -13.32
C GLY A 65 -1.69 19.21 -12.92
N PHE A 66 -0.57 19.56 -12.29
CA PHE A 66 0.46 18.66 -11.78
C PHE A 66 0.61 18.77 -10.26
N PHE A 67 1.18 17.74 -9.64
CA PHE A 67 1.66 17.81 -8.26
C PHE A 67 3.01 18.54 -8.23
N GLY A 68 3.06 19.68 -7.54
CA GLY A 68 4.29 20.43 -7.33
C GLY A 68 5.15 19.79 -6.26
N VAL A 69 6.43 19.56 -6.57
CA VAL A 69 7.44 19.06 -5.63
C VAL A 69 8.73 19.85 -5.80
N PRO A 70 9.54 20.01 -4.74
CA PRO A 70 10.88 20.58 -4.87
C PRO A 70 11.68 19.83 -5.93
N LYS A 71 12.45 20.56 -6.73
CA LYS A 71 13.35 19.94 -7.70
C LYS A 71 14.32 19.02 -6.98
N VAL A 72 14.34 17.74 -7.37
CA VAL A 72 15.35 16.80 -6.89
C VAL A 72 16.70 17.25 -7.47
N ILE A 73 17.60 17.65 -6.58
CA ILE A 73 18.99 18.01 -6.87
C ILE A 73 19.89 17.09 -6.03
N GLU A 74 21.08 16.77 -6.56
CA GLU A 74 22.17 16.09 -5.83
C GLU A 74 23.10 17.13 -5.19
#